data_AF-A0A382XGC8-F1
#
_entry.id   AF-A0A382XGC8-F1
#
_cell.length_a   1.000
_cell.length_b   1.000
_cell.length_c   1.000
_cell.angle_alpha   90.00
_cell.angle_beta   90.00
_cell.angle_gamma   90.00
#
_symmetry.space_group_name_H-M   'P 1'
#
loop_
_entity.id
_entity.type
_entity.pdbx_description
1 polymer ?
#
loop_
_entity_poly.entity_id
_entity_poly.type
_entity_poly.pdbx_seq_one_letter_code
_entity_poly.pdbx_strand_id
1 'polypeptide(L)' 'WTEAGTIMGIQHETLPLVGLQFHPESISTEKGMELLSNFLKI' A
#
# COMPACT_ATOMS: atom_id res chain seq x y z
N TRP A 1 -4.22 0.89 -9.01
CA TRP A 1 -4.00 0.20 -10.30
C TRP A 1 -2.87 0.93 -11.04
N THR A 2 -2.08 0.24 -11.86
CA THR A 2 -1.14 0.89 -12.79
C THR A 2 -1.88 1.42 -14.02
N GLU A 3 -1.22 2.19 -14.87
CA GLU A 3 -1.76 2.65 -16.16
C GLU A 3 -2.20 1.48 -17.06
N ALA A 4 -1.53 0.33 -16.94
CA ALA A 4 -1.88 -0.91 -17.65
C ALA A 4 -2.96 -1.75 -16.94
N GLY A 5 -3.55 -1.26 -15.85
CA GLY A 5 -4.60 -1.98 -15.12
C GLY A 5 -4.07 -3.13 -14.25
N THR A 6 -2.81 -3.09 -13.83
CA THR A 6 -2.30 -4.03 -12.82
C THR A 6 -2.80 -3.64 -11.43
N ILE A 7 -3.29 -4.60 -10.65
CA ILE A 7 -3.66 -4.40 -9.25
C ILE A 7 -2.39 -4.18 -8.43
N MET A 8 -2.33 -3.08 -7.67
CA MET A 8 -1.15 -2.69 -6.88
C MET A 8 -1.36 -2.77 -5.37
N GLY A 9 -2.61 -2.93 -4.93
CA GLY A 9 -2.96 -3.09 -3.54
C GLY A 9 -4.39 -3.58 -3.38
N ILE A 10 -4.64 -4.26 -2.27
CA ILE A 10 -5.93 -4.84 -1.89
C ILE A 10 -6.15 -4.63 -0.39
N GLN A 11 -7.42 -4.58 0.02
CA GLN A 11 -7.82 -4.53 1.41
C GLN A 11 -8.89 -5.59 1.65
N HIS A 12 -8.77 -6.31 2.76
CA HIS A 12 -9.82 -7.24 3.17
C HIS A 12 -11.06 -6.45 3.62
N GLU A 13 -12.25 -6.91 3.24
CA GLU A 13 -13.50 -6.15 3.47
C GLU A 13 -13.83 -5.96 4.96
N THR A 14 -13.52 -6.95 5.79
CA THR A 14 -13.92 -6.99 7.20
C THR A 14 -12.76 -7.04 8.20
N LEU A 15 -11.53 -7.25 7.74
CA LEU A 15 -10.36 -7.40 8.60
C LEU A 15 -9.41 -6.23 8.31
N PRO A 16 -8.62 -5.77 9.30
CA PRO A 16 -7.62 -4.71 9.10
C PRO A 16 -6.37 -5.27 8.40
N LEU A 17 -6.57 -5.92 7.25
CA LEU A 17 -5.52 -6.55 6.45
C LEU A 17 -5.43 -5.84 5.09
N VAL A 18 -4.21 -5.43 4.75
CA VAL A 18 -3.89 -4.73 3.50
C VAL A 18 -2.72 -5.43 2.82
N GLY A 19 -2.79 -5.65 1.51
CA GLY A 19 -1.70 -6.15 0.69
C GLY A 19 -1.24 -5.07 -0.29
N LEU A 20 0.07 -4.90 -0.44
CA LEU A 20 0.70 -4.00 -1.41
C LEU A 20 1.67 -4.78 -2.29
N GLN A 21 1.68 -4.50 -3.59
CA GLN A 21 2.55 -5.19 -4.55
C GLN A 21 3.99 -4.62 -4.58
N PHE A 22 4.18 -3.43 -3.99
CA PHE A 22 5.47 -2.73 -3.93
C PHE A 22 5.94 -2.61 -2.48
N HIS A 23 7.18 -2.15 -2.32
CA HIS A 23 7.84 -1.95 -1.02
C HIS A 23 7.70 -0.49 -0.57
N PRO A 24 6.67 -0.13 0.24
CA PRO A 24 6.53 1.22 0.78
C PRO A 24 7.66 1.60 1.76
N GLU A 25 8.39 0.63 2.29
CA GLU A 25 9.54 0.84 3.17
C GLU A 25 10.82 1.25 2.43
N SER A 26 10.86 1.10 1.10
CA SER A 26 12.04 1.44 0.31
C SER A 26 12.26 2.95 0.25
N ILE A 27 13.52 3.38 0.36
CA ILE A 27 13.94 4.79 0.22
C ILE A 27 13.56 5.40 -1.14
N SER A 28 13.43 4.55 -2.16
CA SER A 28 13.05 4.97 -3.51
C SER A 28 11.54 5.16 -3.69
N THR A 29 10.73 4.82 -2.68
CA THR A 29 9.28 5.04 -2.72
C THR A 29 8.96 6.39 -2.09
N GLU A 30 8.81 7.43 -2.92
CA GLU A 30 8.67 8.83 -2.50
C GLU A 30 7.59 9.08 -1.42
N LYS A 31 6.47 8.34 -1.48
CA LYS A 31 5.36 8.42 -0.51
C LYS A 31 5.25 7.20 0.42
N GLY A 32 6.28 6.38 0.47
CA GLY A 32 6.28 5.11 1.18
C GLY A 32 6.05 5.25 2.69
N MET A 33 6.75 6.21 3.31
CA MET A 33 6.59 6.49 4.75
C MET A 33 5.23 7.05 5.13
N GLU A 34 4.60 7.85 4.25
CA GLU A 34 3.26 8.37 4.46
C GLU A 34 2.22 7.24 4.42
N LEU A 35 2.35 6.32 3.45
CA LEU A 35 1.51 5.12 3.37
C LEU A 35 1.61 4.26 4.63
N LEU A 36 2.83 4.05 5.14
CA LEU A 36 3.04 3.32 6.39
C LEU A 36 2.40 4.06 7.59
N SER A 37 2.52 5.39 7.68
CA SER A 37 1.87 6.17 8.73
C SER A 37 0.36 6.05 8.71
N ASN A 38 -0.24 6.02 7.52
CA ASN A 38 -1.68 5.84 7.36
C ASN A 38 -2.10 4.42 7.75
N PHE A 39 -1.32 3.40 7.38
CA PHE A 39 -1.58 2.01 7.77
C PHE A 39 -1.61 1.83 9.30
N LEU A 40 -0.70 2.47 10.03
CA LEU A 40 -0.63 2.38 11.50
C LEU A 40 -1.80 3.07 12.24
N LYS A 41 -2.66 3.80 11.53
CA LYS A 41 -3.84 4.48 12.10
C LYS A 41 -5.16 3.74 11.86
N ILE A 42 -5.11 2.59 11.17
CA ILE A 42 -6.26 1.71 10.89
C ILE A 42 -6.51 0.81 12.11
#